data_AF-W4FGM7-F1
#
_entry.id   AF-W4FGM7-F1
#
_cell.length_a   1.000
_cell.length_b   1.000
_cell.length_c   1.000
_cell.angle_alpha   90.00
_cell.angle_beta   90.00
_cell.angle_gamma   90.00
#
_symmetry.space_group_name_H-M   'P 1'
#
loop_
_entity.id
_entity.type
_entity.pdbx_description
1 polymer ?
#
loop_
_entity_poly.entity_id
_entity_poly.type
_entity_poly.pdbx_seq_one_letter_code
_entity_poly.pdbx_strand_id
1 'polypeptide(L)'
;MGKGPRGFYLTPSEDVPERRTQNKRFIGQVMVLAAVARPRFDRQSNQHFDGKLGIWPFVTQVAAARSSKNRPAGTLETKCVNVDRAAYRDMLMKKLIPAIVAKWPRDTKRIRLQQDNASAHVAPGSFVLVGTIIRFLISGSPAWANYLVNLNFRMLSLHEVQLSDLGQI
;
A
#
# COMPACT_ATOMS: atom_id res chain seq x y z
N MET A 1 35.81 10.83 -3.01
CA MET A 1 34.87 10.00 -2.22
C MET A 1 35.65 9.43 -1.04
N GLY A 2 35.31 9.85 0.18
CA GLY A 2 36.01 9.40 1.40
C GLY A 2 35.18 8.36 2.13
N LYS A 3 35.84 7.42 2.82
CA LYS A 3 35.14 6.50 3.72
C LYS A 3 34.75 7.27 4.99
N GLY A 4 33.48 7.59 5.12
CA GLY A 4 32.90 8.26 6.28
C GLY A 4 32.70 7.33 7.48
N PRO A 5 32.25 7.88 8.63
CA PRO A 5 32.00 7.10 9.83
C PRO A 5 30.97 5.99 9.58
N ARG A 6 31.20 4.80 10.15
CA ARG A 6 30.35 3.59 10.00
C ARG A 6 30.34 2.96 8.59
N GLY A 7 31.30 3.32 7.72
CA GLY A 7 31.53 2.62 6.45
C GLY A 7 30.75 3.14 5.24
N PHE A 8 30.15 4.33 5.36
CA PHE A 8 29.52 5.00 4.21
C PHE A 8 30.57 5.62 3.29
N TYR A 9 30.32 5.58 1.98
CA TYR A 9 31.11 6.32 1.00
C TYR A 9 30.37 7.61 0.70
N LEU A 10 30.92 8.74 1.15
CA LEU A 10 30.28 10.05 1.03
C LEU A 10 31.08 10.94 0.09
N THR A 11 30.36 11.79 -0.65
CA THR A 11 30.97 12.91 -1.37
C THR A 11 31.30 14.04 -0.38
N PRO A 12 32.26 14.93 -0.68
CA PRO A 12 32.67 15.98 0.27
C PRO A 12 31.56 16.94 0.70
N SER A 13 30.50 17.04 -0.08
CA SER A 13 29.35 17.92 0.12
C SER A 13 28.10 17.21 0.66
N GLU A 14 28.19 15.92 0.98
CA GLU A 14 27.03 15.11 1.37
C GLU A 14 27.05 14.85 2.87
N ASP A 15 25.91 15.16 3.50
CA ASP A 15 25.73 14.94 4.93
C ASP A 15 25.67 13.45 5.26
N VAL A 16 26.15 13.11 6.45
CA VAL A 16 26.08 11.73 6.95
C VAL A 16 24.60 11.34 7.10
N PRO A 17 24.15 10.23 6.52
CA PRO A 17 22.76 9.81 6.64
C PRO A 17 22.38 9.57 8.10
N GLU A 18 21.24 10.14 8.51
CA GLU A 18 20.68 9.94 9.84
C GLU A 18 20.26 8.47 9.99
N ARG A 19 20.75 7.80 11.05
CA ARG A 19 20.44 6.40 11.31
C ARG A 19 19.87 6.23 12.71
N ARG A 20 18.55 6.11 12.79
CA ARG A 20 17.81 5.95 14.05
C ARG A 20 17.91 4.55 14.66
N THR A 21 18.24 3.55 13.83
CA THR A 21 18.17 2.13 14.23
C THR A 21 19.49 1.42 13.99
N GLN A 22 19.93 0.59 14.96
CA GLN A 22 21.23 -0.07 14.89
C GLN A 22 21.35 -1.22 13.87
N ASN A 23 20.24 -1.86 13.53
CA ASN A 23 20.18 -2.95 12.55
C ASN A 23 18.84 -2.88 11.83
N LYS A 24 18.82 -3.22 10.53
CA LYS A 24 17.62 -3.33 9.70
C LYS A 24 16.55 -4.23 10.35
N ARG A 25 16.96 -5.28 11.08
CA ARG A 25 16.06 -6.19 11.81
C ARG A 25 15.20 -5.51 12.89
N PHE A 26 15.62 -4.36 13.40
CA PHE A 26 14.84 -3.60 14.39
C PHE A 26 13.90 -2.57 13.74
N ILE A 27 13.88 -2.46 12.41
CA ILE A 27 12.92 -1.66 11.68
C ILE A 27 11.67 -2.51 11.51
N GLY A 28 10.54 -2.02 12.04
CA GLY A 28 9.25 -2.70 11.88
C GLY A 28 8.90 -2.88 10.41
N GLN A 29 8.47 -4.09 10.06
CA GLN A 29 7.98 -4.41 8.72
C GLN A 29 6.47 -4.42 8.74
N VAL A 30 5.84 -3.69 7.82
CA VAL A 30 4.39 -3.53 7.77
C VAL A 30 3.82 -4.08 6.49
N MET A 31 2.66 -4.72 6.58
CA MET A 31 1.89 -5.12 5.40
C MET A 31 1.16 -3.90 4.86
N VAL A 32 1.09 -3.77 3.54
CA VAL A 32 0.52 -2.60 2.90
C VAL A 32 -0.40 -2.99 1.75
N LEU A 33 -1.55 -2.33 1.63
CA LEU A 33 -2.39 -2.36 0.44
C LEU A 33 -1.92 -1.29 -0.55
N ALA A 34 -1.35 -1.70 -1.68
CA ALA A 34 -0.94 -0.80 -2.75
C ALA A 34 -1.87 -0.96 -3.97
N ALA A 35 -2.46 0.15 -4.40
CA ALA A 35 -3.38 0.15 -5.53
C ALA A 35 -2.86 1.02 -6.67
N VAL A 36 -2.65 0.39 -7.82
CA VAL A 36 -2.17 1.03 -9.03
C VAL A 36 -3.03 0.59 -10.22
N ALA A 37 -3.39 1.55 -11.04
CA ALA A 37 -4.09 1.38 -12.30
C ALA A 37 -3.12 1.60 -13.46
N ARG A 38 -3.55 1.21 -14.67
CA ARG A 38 -2.79 1.62 -15.86
C ARG A 38 -2.91 3.13 -16.05
N PRO A 39 -1.80 3.86 -16.28
CA PRO A 39 -1.86 5.26 -16.66
C PRO A 39 -2.73 5.46 -17.90
N ARG A 40 -3.54 6.51 -17.92
CA ARG A 40 -4.51 6.80 -18.98
C ARG A 40 -4.63 8.30 -19.19
N PHE A 41 -5.04 8.69 -20.38
CA PHE A 41 -5.46 10.07 -20.64
C PHE A 41 -6.98 10.16 -20.50
N ASP A 42 -7.46 11.04 -19.64
CA ASP A 42 -8.89 11.32 -19.49
C ASP A 42 -9.29 12.45 -20.43
N ARG A 43 -10.07 12.10 -21.46
CA ARG A 43 -10.56 13.07 -22.46
C ARG A 43 -11.55 14.07 -21.89
N GLN A 44 -12.26 13.74 -20.80
CA GLN A 44 -13.26 14.65 -20.22
C GLN A 44 -12.62 15.73 -19.35
N SER A 45 -11.60 15.37 -18.57
CA SER A 45 -10.88 16.32 -17.72
C SER A 45 -9.64 16.93 -18.39
N ASN A 46 -9.28 16.47 -19.60
CA ASN A 46 -8.09 16.86 -20.35
C ASN A 46 -6.79 16.70 -19.51
N GLN A 47 -6.75 15.65 -18.69
CA GLN A 47 -5.67 15.39 -17.73
C GLN A 47 -5.13 13.97 -17.87
N HIS A 48 -3.84 13.80 -17.57
CA HIS A 48 -3.20 12.50 -17.49
C HIS A 48 -3.41 11.89 -16.11
N PHE A 49 -4.08 10.74 -16.08
CA PHE A 49 -4.15 9.88 -14.91
C PHE A 49 -2.89 9.02 -14.84
N ASP A 50 -2.09 9.21 -13.79
CA ASP A 50 -0.82 8.52 -13.57
C ASP A 50 -0.97 7.06 -13.09
N GLY A 51 -2.20 6.63 -12.84
CA GLY A 51 -2.51 5.30 -12.34
C GLY A 51 -2.33 5.13 -10.83
N LYS A 52 -1.84 6.13 -10.09
CA LYS A 52 -1.54 5.97 -8.65
C LYS A 52 -2.77 6.28 -7.82
N LEU A 53 -3.36 5.27 -7.19
CA LEU A 53 -4.50 5.48 -6.28
C LEU A 53 -4.05 5.76 -4.86
N GLY A 54 -3.21 4.87 -4.31
CA GLY A 54 -2.75 5.01 -2.94
C GLY A 54 -2.01 3.78 -2.41
N ILE A 55 -1.46 3.98 -1.22
CA ILE A 55 -0.71 3.02 -0.42
C ILE A 55 -1.26 3.13 1.00
N TRP A 56 -1.78 2.03 1.56
CA TRP A 56 -2.41 2.03 2.89
C TRP A 56 -1.79 0.94 3.78
N PRO A 57 -1.02 1.30 4.81
CA PRO A 57 -0.42 0.33 5.71
C PRO A 57 -1.44 -0.27 6.69
N PHE A 58 -1.30 -1.57 6.98
CA PHE A 58 -2.05 -2.27 8.02
C PHE A 58 -1.36 -2.06 9.36
N VAL A 59 -1.60 -0.89 9.96
CA VAL A 59 -1.00 -0.47 11.22
C VAL A 59 -2.04 0.05 12.20
N THR A 60 -1.69 -0.02 13.49
CA THR A 60 -2.43 0.59 14.59
C THR A 60 -1.47 1.38 15.46
N GLN A 61 -1.92 2.50 16.04
CA GLN A 61 -1.13 3.24 17.01
C GLN A 61 -1.48 2.75 18.42
N VAL A 62 -0.47 2.30 19.15
CA VAL A 62 -0.61 1.78 20.52
C VAL A 62 0.39 2.47 21.41
N ALA A 63 -0.04 2.91 22.59
CA ALA A 63 0.87 3.47 23.58
C ALA A 63 1.91 2.43 24.02
N ALA A 64 3.18 2.85 24.10
CA ALA A 64 4.27 2.01 24.58
C ALA A 64 3.99 1.57 26.02
N ALA A 65 3.85 0.25 26.23
CA ALA A 65 3.52 -0.31 27.54
C ALA A 65 4.69 -0.28 28.55
N ARG A 66 5.93 -0.19 28.05
CA ARG A 66 7.15 -0.15 28.87
C ARG A 66 8.03 1.00 28.41
N SER A 67 8.66 1.67 29.37
CA SER A 67 9.74 2.61 29.07
C SER A 67 10.98 1.87 28.59
N SER A 68 11.60 2.38 27.54
CA SER A 68 12.91 1.96 27.04
C SER A 68 13.81 3.18 26.90
N LYS A 69 15.12 2.96 26.74
CA LYS A 69 16.11 4.04 26.57
C LYS A 69 15.75 5.05 25.46
N ASN A 70 15.04 4.59 24.43
CA ASN A 70 14.70 5.42 23.27
C ASN A 70 13.23 5.86 23.25
N ARG A 71 12.39 5.37 24.16
CA ARG A 71 10.92 5.59 24.13
C ARG A 71 10.34 5.52 25.55
N PRO A 72 9.87 6.64 26.14
CA PRO A 72 9.18 6.59 27.42
C PRO A 72 7.85 5.83 27.30
N ALA A 73 7.36 5.29 28.42
CA ALA A 73 6.05 4.67 28.45
C ALA A 73 4.98 5.70 28.05
N GLY A 74 3.97 5.27 27.29
CA GLY A 74 2.91 6.15 26.81
C GLY A 74 3.15 6.80 25.44
N THR A 75 4.38 6.74 24.88
CA THR A 75 4.60 7.20 23.49
C THR A 75 3.79 6.36 22.51
N LEU A 76 3.07 6.99 21.57
CA LEU A 76 2.33 6.28 20.53
C LEU A 76 3.31 5.58 19.59
N GLU A 77 3.20 4.26 19.50
CA GLU A 77 3.98 3.42 18.60
C GLU A 77 3.09 2.81 17.53
N THR A 78 3.54 2.90 16.28
CA THR A 78 2.92 2.21 15.16
C THR A 78 3.27 0.73 15.23
N LYS A 79 2.25 -0.11 15.45
CA LYS A 79 2.37 -1.57 15.45
C LYS A 79 1.67 -2.17 14.23
N CYS A 80 2.27 -3.23 13.71
CA CYS A 80 1.72 -3.99 12.59
C CYS A 80 0.49 -4.76 13.06
N VAL A 81 -0.56 -4.73 12.24
CA VAL A 81 -1.79 -5.50 12.48
C VAL A 81 -1.76 -6.75 11.60
N ASN A 82 -2.18 -7.88 12.15
CA ASN A 82 -2.35 -9.08 11.35
C ASN A 82 -3.44 -8.85 10.30
N VAL A 83 -3.16 -9.19 9.04
CA VAL A 83 -4.09 -8.95 7.93
C VAL A 83 -5.05 -10.13 7.82
N ASP A 84 -6.17 -10.04 8.52
CA ASP A 84 -7.29 -10.96 8.33
C ASP A 84 -8.20 -10.50 7.17
N ARG A 85 -9.14 -11.37 6.79
CA ARG A 85 -10.11 -11.08 5.72
C ARG A 85 -10.99 -9.86 6.04
N ALA A 86 -11.28 -9.59 7.31
CA ALA A 86 -12.14 -8.48 7.72
C ALA A 86 -11.41 -7.13 7.61
N ALA A 87 -10.19 -7.04 8.13
CA ALA A 87 -9.29 -5.90 8.01
C ALA A 87 -9.01 -5.58 6.53
N TYR A 88 -8.78 -6.61 5.72
CA TYR A 88 -8.61 -6.44 4.28
C TYR A 88 -9.87 -5.87 3.61
N ARG A 89 -11.04 -6.46 3.89
CA ARG A 89 -12.34 -5.96 3.38
C ARG A 89 -12.56 -4.51 3.80
N ASP A 90 -12.33 -4.19 5.06
CA ASP A 90 -12.49 -2.84 5.58
C ASP A 90 -11.56 -1.84 4.90
N MET A 91 -10.32 -2.23 4.60
CA MET A 91 -9.39 -1.40 3.85
C MET A 91 -9.91 -1.12 2.43
N LEU A 92 -10.47 -2.12 1.76
CA LEU A 92 -11.07 -1.95 0.44
C LEU A 92 -12.25 -0.97 0.48
N MET A 93 -13.16 -1.15 1.44
CA MET A 93 -14.37 -0.30 1.58
C MET A 93 -14.05 1.12 1.98
N LYS A 94 -13.20 1.29 2.99
CA LYS A 94 -12.97 2.59 3.65
C LYS A 94 -11.90 3.41 2.96
N LYS A 95 -10.99 2.79 2.22
CA LYS A 95 -9.83 3.48 1.62
C LYS A 95 -9.79 3.34 0.10
N LEU A 96 -9.76 2.11 -0.43
CA LEU A 96 -9.56 1.89 -1.86
C LEU A 96 -10.73 2.40 -2.71
N ILE A 97 -11.97 1.98 -2.39
CA ILE A 97 -13.15 2.35 -3.18
C ILE A 97 -13.34 3.87 -3.23
N PRO A 98 -13.27 4.62 -2.09
CA PRO A 98 -13.30 6.07 -2.12
C PRO A 98 -12.19 6.69 -2.98
N ALA A 99 -10.96 6.15 -2.90
CA ALA A 99 -9.85 6.64 -3.71
C ALA A 99 -10.06 6.42 -5.21
N ILE A 100 -10.66 5.29 -5.60
CA ILE A 100 -11.07 5.02 -6.98
C ILE A 100 -12.12 6.05 -7.40
N VAL A 101 -13.20 6.21 -6.65
CA VAL A 101 -14.28 7.15 -7.01
C VAL A 101 -13.76 8.58 -7.15
N ALA A 102 -12.80 8.98 -6.31
CA ALA A 102 -12.22 10.32 -6.34
C ALA A 102 -11.25 10.57 -7.51
N LYS A 103 -10.40 9.58 -7.86
CA LYS A 103 -9.29 9.78 -8.81
C LYS A 103 -9.51 9.14 -10.18
N TRP A 104 -10.47 8.24 -10.31
CA TRP A 104 -10.62 7.45 -11.54
C TRP A 104 -11.18 8.28 -12.69
N PRO A 105 -10.64 8.14 -13.92
CA PRO A 105 -11.17 8.80 -15.12
C PRO A 105 -12.64 8.49 -15.37
N ARG A 106 -13.45 9.51 -15.66
CA ARG A 106 -14.91 9.35 -15.83
C ARG A 106 -15.33 8.72 -17.16
N ASP A 107 -14.40 8.58 -18.10
CA ASP A 107 -14.62 7.98 -19.40
C ASP A 107 -14.84 6.45 -19.37
N THR A 108 -14.59 5.81 -18.23
CA THR A 108 -14.57 4.34 -18.10
C THR A 108 -15.77 3.83 -17.31
N LYS A 109 -16.64 3.03 -17.97
CA LYS A 109 -17.88 2.49 -17.36
C LYS A 109 -17.67 1.24 -16.48
N ARG A 110 -16.52 0.57 -16.57
CA ARG A 110 -16.26 -0.70 -15.86
C ARG A 110 -14.83 -0.78 -15.33
N ILE A 111 -14.70 -1.01 -14.03
CA ILE A 111 -13.42 -1.18 -13.35
C ILE A 111 -13.31 -2.66 -12.96
N ARG A 112 -12.21 -3.30 -13.34
CA ARG A 112 -11.91 -4.68 -12.91
C ARG A 112 -10.87 -4.60 -11.81
N LEU A 113 -11.07 -5.28 -10.70
CA LEU A 113 -10.14 -5.34 -9.58
C LEU A 113 -9.43 -6.69 -9.62
N GLN A 114 -8.14 -6.67 -9.95
CA GLN A 114 -7.31 -7.88 -9.88
C GLN A 114 -6.60 -7.91 -8.54
N GLN A 115 -6.79 -8.98 -7.78
CA GLN A 115 -6.06 -9.28 -6.55
C GLN A 115 -5.14 -10.46 -6.81
N ASP A 116 -4.04 -10.60 -6.06
CA ASP A 116 -3.27 -11.85 -6.05
C ASP A 116 -4.03 -12.95 -5.29
N ASN A 117 -3.41 -14.11 -5.06
CA ASN A 117 -4.07 -15.27 -4.47
C ASN A 117 -3.72 -15.47 -2.98
N ALA A 118 -3.63 -14.39 -2.21
CA ALA A 118 -3.37 -14.49 -0.77
C ALA A 118 -4.60 -15.03 -0.01
N SER A 119 -4.36 -15.85 1.01
CA SER A 119 -5.42 -16.58 1.75
C SER A 119 -6.46 -15.67 2.42
N ALA A 120 -6.08 -14.42 2.74
CA ALA A 120 -6.97 -13.40 3.31
C ALA A 120 -8.00 -12.84 2.32
N HIS A 121 -7.92 -13.18 1.03
CA HIS A 121 -8.75 -12.55 0.01
C HIS A 121 -10.21 -12.97 0.07
N VAL A 122 -11.06 -12.04 -0.33
CA VAL A 122 -12.50 -12.24 -0.36
C VAL A 122 -12.83 -13.11 -1.58
N ALA A 123 -13.72 -14.10 -1.40
CA ALA A 123 -14.09 -14.99 -2.48
C ALA A 123 -14.66 -14.20 -3.69
N PRO A 124 -14.37 -14.62 -4.94
CA PRO A 124 -14.95 -13.99 -6.13
C PRO A 124 -16.47 -13.96 -6.02
N GLY A 125 -17.08 -12.77 -6.16
CA GLY A 125 -18.54 -12.58 -6.14
C GLY A 125 -19.14 -11.96 -4.88
N SER A 126 -18.35 -11.65 -3.86
CA SER A 126 -18.86 -11.14 -2.57
C SER A 126 -19.06 -9.61 -2.47
N PHE A 127 -18.80 -8.85 -3.54
CA PHE A 127 -19.01 -7.40 -3.52
C PHE A 127 -19.84 -6.91 -4.71
N VAL A 128 -21.05 -6.46 -4.41
CA VAL A 128 -22.00 -5.89 -5.36
C VAL A 128 -22.39 -4.51 -4.85
N LEU A 129 -22.14 -3.51 -5.72
CA LEU A 129 -22.69 -2.15 -5.75
C LEU A 129 -22.51 -1.25 -4.52
N VAL A 130 -21.76 -0.16 -4.74
CA VAL A 130 -22.05 1.13 -4.07
C VAL A 130 -22.25 2.15 -5.18
N GLY A 131 -23.47 2.67 -5.31
CA GLY A 131 -23.80 3.90 -6.03
C GLY A 131 -23.62 3.87 -7.55
N THR A 132 -24.75 3.74 -8.26
CA THR A 132 -25.04 4.14 -9.64
C THR A 132 -23.84 4.44 -10.56
N ILE A 133 -23.61 3.54 -11.54
CA ILE A 133 -22.82 3.66 -12.81
C ILE A 133 -21.55 2.79 -12.90
N ILE A 134 -20.79 2.50 -11.83
CA ILE A 134 -19.53 1.74 -11.96
C ILE A 134 -19.69 0.28 -11.49
N ARG A 135 -19.58 -0.67 -12.42
CA ARG A 135 -19.51 -2.11 -12.08
C ARG A 135 -18.07 -2.52 -11.77
N PHE A 136 -17.85 -2.99 -10.55
CA PHE A 136 -16.62 -3.65 -10.13
C PHE A 136 -16.70 -5.15 -10.37
N LEU A 137 -15.75 -5.72 -11.11
CA LEU A 137 -15.59 -7.18 -11.23
C LEU A 137 -14.28 -7.57 -10.55
N ILE A 138 -14.35 -8.37 -9.49
CA ILE A 138 -13.19 -8.94 -8.80
C ILE A 138 -12.92 -10.32 -9.38
N SER A 139 -11.71 -10.53 -9.92
CA SER A 139 -11.27 -11.83 -10.44
C SER A 139 -10.01 -12.29 -9.70
N GLY A 140 -9.98 -13.54 -9.26
CA GLY A 140 -8.76 -14.18 -8.77
C GLY A 140 -7.90 -14.70 -9.92
N SER A 141 -6.58 -14.55 -9.82
CA SER A 141 -5.63 -15.19 -10.74
C SER A 141 -5.27 -16.60 -10.23
N PRO A 142 -5.36 -17.65 -11.05
CA PRO A 142 -4.81 -18.97 -10.71
C PRO A 142 -3.30 -18.87 -10.45
N ALA A 143 -2.79 -19.61 -9.45
CA ALA A 143 -1.40 -19.55 -9.00
C ALA A 143 -0.33 -19.85 -10.09
N TRP A 144 -0.74 -20.43 -11.22
CA TRP A 144 0.13 -20.81 -12.35
C TRP A 144 0.04 -19.85 -13.55
N ALA A 145 -0.94 -18.94 -13.58
CA ALA A 145 -1.21 -18.07 -14.73
C ALA A 145 -0.45 -16.74 -14.61
N ASN A 146 0.86 -16.75 -14.83
CA ASN A 146 1.69 -15.53 -14.91
C ASN A 146 1.73 -14.90 -16.31
N TYR A 147 1.12 -15.54 -17.30
CA TYR A 147 1.07 -15.05 -18.67
C TYR A 147 -0.39 -15.02 -19.14
N LEU A 148 -0.80 -13.88 -19.68
CA LEU A 148 -2.10 -13.63 -20.34
C LEU A 148 -3.32 -13.41 -19.44
N VAL A 149 -3.37 -12.26 -18.74
CA VAL A 149 -4.66 -11.59 -18.55
C VAL A 149 -4.52 -10.09 -18.85
N ASN A 150 -5.10 -9.66 -19.96
CA ASN A 150 -5.14 -8.26 -20.38
C ASN A 150 -6.20 -7.54 -19.51
N LEU A 151 -5.81 -7.12 -18.30
CA LEU A 151 -6.69 -6.44 -17.34
C LEU A 151 -6.23 -5.01 -17.02
N ASN A 152 -7.23 -4.15 -16.87
CA ASN A 152 -7.15 -2.69 -16.81
C ASN A 152 -6.59 -2.11 -15.49
N PHE A 153 -6.34 -2.96 -14.49
CA PHE A 153 -6.02 -2.58 -13.13
C PHE A 153 -5.26 -3.72 -12.44
N ARG A 154 -4.21 -3.42 -11.69
CA ARG A 154 -3.45 -4.42 -10.94
C ARG A 154 -3.35 -3.94 -9.49
N MET A 155 -4.14 -4.56 -8.61
CA MET A 155 -3.85 -4.42 -7.18
C MET A 155 -2.66 -5.32 -6.90
N LEU A 156 -1.57 -4.72 -6.42
CA LEU A 156 -0.45 -5.51 -5.95
C LEU A 156 -0.79 -5.99 -4.55
N SER A 157 -0.48 -7.26 -4.33
CA SER A 157 -0.67 -7.98 -3.08
C SER A 157 -0.17 -7.22 -1.88
N LEU A 158 -0.60 -7.66 -0.70
CA LEU A 158 0.01 -7.36 0.58
C LEU A 158 1.54 -7.55 0.48
N HIS A 159 2.24 -6.44 0.30
CA HIS A 159 3.68 -6.43 0.30
C HIS A 159 4.14 -5.95 1.68
N GLU A 160 5.16 -6.63 2.19
CA GLU A 160 5.88 -6.23 3.37
C GLU A 160 6.79 -5.06 2.98
N VAL A 161 6.48 -3.86 3.49
CA VAL A 161 7.26 -2.64 3.26
C VAL A 161 7.92 -2.25 4.58
N GLN A 162 9.14 -1.75 4.53
CA GLN A 162 9.77 -1.24 5.74
C GLN A 162 9.04 0.01 6.19
N LEU A 163 8.75 0.12 7.49
CA LEU A 163 8.07 1.29 8.04
C LEU A 163 8.88 2.59 7.82
N SER A 164 10.20 2.49 7.66
CA SER A 164 11.08 3.61 7.28
C SER A 164 10.76 4.23 5.92
N ASP A 165 10.13 3.47 5.01
CA ASP A 165 9.96 3.84 3.61
C ASP A 165 8.61 4.52 3.35
N LEU A 166 7.72 4.52 4.34
CA LEU A 166 6.37 5.08 4.23
C LEU A 166 6.28 6.59 4.52
N GLY A 167 7.42 7.25 4.77
CA GLY A 167 7.46 8.63 5.26
C GLY A 167 6.95 8.73 6.70
N GLN A 168 7.32 9.79 7.42
CA GLN A 168 6.78 10.01 8.77
C GLN A 168 5.26 10.25 8.66
N ILE A 169 4.48 9.27 9.11
CA ILE A 169 3.06 9.41 9.47
C ILE A 169 2.99 9.99 10.88
#